data_AF-A0A1B6LDP9-F1
#
_entry.id   AF-A0A1B6LDP9-F1
#
_cell.length_a   1.000
_cell.length_b   1.000
_cell.length_c   1.000
_cell.angle_alpha   90.00
_cell.angle_beta   90.00
_cell.angle_gamma   90.00
#
_symmetry.space_group_name_H-M   'P 1'
#
loop_
_entity.id
_entity.type
_entity.pdbx_description
1 polymer ?
#
loop_
_entity_poly.entity_id
_entity_poly.type
_entity_poly.pdbx_seq_one_letter_code
_entity_poly.pdbx_strand_id
1 'polypeptide(L)'
;ESLVDSANVKLSLHEQFEDKPMGDDEIKTNEKSDGSVKAYYKEFKKVIEAADVVLEVVDARDPMGTRCKQVETAVLQSPARKRLIIVVNKADLVPRDNLEKWLEVLRGSFPTVAFKASTQKQAQRLGRRKMSKKKHKSAGAELQVSSCVGAELLMSLLGNYCRNNGIKTAIRVGVVGLPNVGKSSIINSLKRNRACNVGATPGVTKAMQEVQLDSKIKLLDSPGVVFASSKSMDQGSYALKNAVKVDSVDPIPAATAILQRCTKQQMMDLYILPEYDTPEEFFALKGQRQGKFKRGGVVDLDRAARGLIDDWNSGKIRYFTVPPENVSSEVSATIVSQMSQEFNLESYAQMETEMLQDLPESYTACPAMSVPSAGPVDAAMDQDKVPFSELLPENIVLEESVKGFQHRAKNKKKRAKKEAKQENDRVIDKQLLLPGNERKAKKFLKLREKKKKKEERRTAKKFLKLREKKKKKEERRT
;
A
#
# COMPACT_ATOMS: atom_id res chain seq x y z
N GLU A 1 -3.16 -49.25 43.78
CA GLU A 1 -2.11 -48.70 42.88
C GLU A 1 -2.68 -47.89 41.72
N SER A 2 -3.73 -48.31 41.01
CA SER A 2 -4.22 -47.58 39.82
C SER A 2 -4.82 -46.17 40.03
N LEU A 3 -5.31 -45.81 41.22
CA LEU A 3 -5.87 -44.47 41.48
C LEU A 3 -4.82 -43.44 41.90
N VAL A 4 -3.73 -43.89 42.53
CA VAL A 4 -2.63 -43.02 42.98
C VAL A 4 -1.71 -42.69 41.79
N ASP A 5 -1.49 -43.66 40.90
CA ASP A 5 -0.74 -43.43 39.66
C ASP A 5 -1.49 -42.49 38.70
N SER A 6 -2.82 -42.60 38.64
CA SER A 6 -3.67 -41.70 37.86
C SER A 6 -3.68 -40.27 38.41
N ALA A 7 -3.56 -40.10 39.74
CA ALA A 7 -3.46 -38.80 40.39
C ALA A 7 -2.08 -38.16 40.18
N ASN A 8 -1.01 -38.95 40.24
CA ASN A 8 0.35 -38.48 39.99
C ASN A 8 0.58 -38.10 38.52
N VAL A 9 -0.04 -38.81 37.57
CA VAL A 9 -0.02 -38.45 36.14
C VAL A 9 -0.83 -37.17 35.86
N LYS A 10 -1.95 -36.95 36.56
CA LYS A 10 -2.72 -35.70 36.45
C LYS A 10 -2.02 -34.51 37.11
N LEU A 11 -1.30 -34.73 38.22
CA LEU A 11 -0.48 -33.71 38.88
C LEU A 11 0.73 -33.32 38.03
N SER A 12 1.42 -34.29 37.41
CA SER A 12 2.55 -34.00 36.51
C SER A 12 2.13 -33.31 35.20
N LEU A 13 0.93 -33.62 34.70
CA LEU A 13 0.32 -32.89 33.58
C LEU A 13 -0.11 -31.47 33.98
N HIS A 14 -0.57 -31.24 35.22
CA HIS A 14 -0.97 -29.90 35.65
C HIS A 14 0.25 -28.98 35.91
N GLU A 15 1.34 -29.53 36.47
CA GLU A 15 2.62 -28.80 36.64
C GLU A 15 3.32 -28.48 35.31
N GLN A 16 3.01 -29.21 34.22
CA GLN A 16 3.50 -28.90 32.87
C GLN A 16 2.71 -27.78 32.16
N PHE A 17 1.55 -27.38 32.69
CA PHE A 17 0.69 -26.32 32.14
C PHE A 17 0.53 -25.10 33.05
N GLU A 18 1.24 -25.02 34.19
CA GLU A 18 1.38 -23.77 34.93
C GLU A 18 2.50 -22.91 34.33
N ASP A 19 2.09 -21.77 33.75
CA ASP A 19 2.99 -20.72 33.27
C ASP A 19 3.95 -20.29 34.40
N LYS A 20 5.21 -20.74 34.33
CA LYS A 20 6.29 -20.09 35.07
C LYS A 20 6.34 -18.63 34.64
N PRO A 21 6.36 -17.64 35.56
CA PRO A 21 6.60 -16.26 35.21
C PRO A 21 8.06 -16.14 34.76
N MET A 22 8.29 -16.34 33.46
CA MET A 22 9.53 -16.01 32.77
C MET A 22 9.70 -14.49 32.84
N GLY A 23 10.90 -14.06 33.26
CA GLY A 23 11.23 -12.66 33.54
C GLY A 23 10.84 -11.69 32.41
N ASP A 24 10.30 -10.55 32.84
CA ASP A 24 9.68 -9.46 32.05
C ASP A 24 10.60 -8.71 31.06
N ASP A 25 11.65 -9.33 30.49
CA ASP A 25 12.61 -8.58 29.64
C ASP A 25 12.69 -8.95 28.16
N GLU A 26 12.06 -10.03 27.68
CA GLU A 26 12.03 -10.31 26.24
C GLU A 26 10.69 -10.89 25.79
N ILE A 27 9.77 -10.02 25.36
CA ILE A 27 8.82 -10.15 24.23
C ILE A 27 8.04 -8.84 24.15
N LYS A 28 8.51 -7.91 23.31
CA LYS A 28 7.71 -6.78 22.81
C LYS A 28 7.39 -7.03 21.34
N THR A 29 6.65 -8.09 21.05
CA THR A 29 6.12 -8.33 19.70
C THR A 29 4.92 -7.40 19.46
N ASN A 30 5.21 -6.30 18.77
CA ASN A 30 4.35 -5.51 17.87
C ASN A 30 2.80 -5.69 17.83
N GLU A 31 2.07 -5.61 18.94
CA GLU A 31 0.59 -5.52 18.94
C GLU A 31 -0.01 -4.35 18.11
N LYS A 32 0.83 -3.39 17.68
CA LYS A 32 0.38 -2.22 16.90
C LYS A 32 0.12 -2.50 15.42
N SER A 33 0.68 -3.56 14.84
CA SER A 33 0.49 -3.88 13.41
C SER A 33 -0.86 -4.54 13.14
N ASP A 34 -1.32 -5.38 14.05
CA ASP A 34 -2.50 -6.24 13.85
C ASP A 34 -3.82 -5.44 13.75
N GLY A 35 -3.96 -4.39 14.57
CA GLY A 35 -5.12 -3.49 14.51
C GLY A 35 -5.26 -2.76 13.16
N SER A 36 -4.16 -2.56 12.41
CA SER A 36 -4.22 -1.94 11.09
C SER A 36 -4.69 -2.92 10.02
N VAL A 37 -4.20 -4.16 10.05
CA VAL A 37 -4.58 -5.23 9.10
C VAL A 37 -6.07 -5.55 9.22
N LYS A 38 -6.58 -5.72 10.45
CA LYS A 38 -8.00 -5.96 10.71
C LYS A 38 -8.90 -4.82 10.23
N ALA A 39 -8.44 -3.56 10.37
CA ALA A 39 -9.17 -2.41 9.86
C ALA A 39 -9.23 -2.39 8.33
N TYR A 40 -8.14 -2.72 7.64
CA TYR A 40 -8.12 -2.84 6.18
C TYR A 40 -9.04 -3.96 5.69
N TYR A 41 -9.04 -5.10 6.37
CA TYR A 41 -9.92 -6.22 6.03
C TYR A 41 -11.40 -5.87 6.22
N LYS A 42 -11.75 -5.10 7.26
CA LYS A 42 -13.12 -4.60 7.45
C LYS A 42 -13.57 -3.69 6.31
N GLU A 43 -12.70 -2.77 5.86
CA GLU A 43 -13.01 -1.89 4.72
C GLU A 43 -13.11 -2.69 3.41
N PHE A 44 -12.25 -3.69 3.23
CA PHE A 44 -12.31 -4.58 2.07
C PHE A 44 -13.62 -5.38 1.99
N LYS A 45 -14.10 -5.93 3.12
CA LYS A 45 -15.40 -6.62 3.16
C LYS A 45 -16.55 -5.72 2.72
N LYS A 46 -16.58 -4.47 3.19
CA LYS A 46 -17.59 -3.48 2.76
C LYS A 46 -17.56 -3.25 1.26
N VAL A 47 -16.36 -3.20 0.66
CA VAL A 47 -16.20 -3.01 -0.79
C VAL A 47 -16.75 -4.21 -1.53
N ILE A 48 -16.41 -5.44 -1.12
CA ILE A 48 -16.96 -6.64 -1.73
C ILE A 48 -18.48 -6.63 -1.61
N GLU A 49 -19.04 -6.42 -0.41
CA GLU A 49 -20.49 -6.41 -0.16
C GLU A 49 -21.24 -5.39 -1.03
N ALA A 50 -20.67 -4.19 -1.21
CA ALA A 50 -21.28 -3.12 -1.99
C ALA A 50 -21.05 -3.23 -3.50
N ALA A 51 -20.07 -4.00 -3.97
CA ALA A 51 -19.73 -4.10 -5.39
C ALA A 51 -20.58 -5.15 -6.11
N ASP A 52 -20.98 -4.83 -7.35
CA ASP A 52 -21.62 -5.76 -8.27
C ASP A 52 -20.55 -6.46 -9.14
N VAL A 53 -19.48 -5.74 -9.49
CA VAL A 53 -18.28 -6.23 -10.20
C VAL A 53 -17.02 -5.85 -9.42
N VAL A 54 -16.05 -6.75 -9.34
CA VAL A 54 -14.77 -6.52 -8.65
C VAL A 54 -13.63 -6.51 -9.66
N LEU A 55 -12.78 -5.49 -9.61
CA LEU A 55 -11.54 -5.37 -10.37
C LEU A 55 -10.37 -5.66 -9.43
N GLU A 56 -9.66 -6.76 -9.65
CA GLU A 56 -8.40 -7.04 -8.96
C GLU A 56 -7.23 -6.44 -9.73
N VAL A 57 -6.57 -5.46 -9.12
CA VAL A 57 -5.42 -4.79 -9.74
C VAL A 57 -4.12 -5.48 -9.32
N VAL A 58 -3.36 -5.92 -10.31
CA VAL A 58 -2.05 -6.55 -10.17
C VAL A 58 -0.95 -5.72 -10.86
N ASP A 59 0.30 -5.85 -10.43
CA ASP A 59 1.46 -5.17 -11.04
C ASP A 59 2.06 -6.04 -12.15
N ALA A 60 2.19 -5.50 -13.36
CA ALA A 60 2.68 -6.22 -14.55
C ALA A 60 4.06 -6.84 -14.38
N ARG A 61 4.89 -6.29 -13.47
CA ARG A 61 6.25 -6.79 -13.23
C ARG A 61 6.29 -8.12 -12.49
N ASP A 62 5.32 -8.38 -11.62
CA ASP A 62 5.16 -9.66 -10.92
C ASP A 62 3.66 -9.92 -10.67
N PRO A 63 2.90 -10.33 -11.71
CA PRO A 63 1.45 -10.48 -11.61
C PRO A 63 1.06 -11.56 -10.59
N MET A 64 1.76 -12.70 -10.57
CA MET A 64 1.55 -13.74 -9.55
C MET A 64 1.92 -13.23 -8.16
N GLY A 65 3.07 -12.56 -8.02
CA GLY A 65 3.48 -11.97 -6.76
C GLY A 65 2.55 -10.90 -6.20
N THR A 66 1.67 -10.33 -7.03
CA THR A 66 0.74 -9.29 -6.62
C THR A 66 -0.74 -9.69 -6.66
N ARG A 67 -1.01 -10.92 -7.06
CA ARG A 67 -2.33 -11.56 -7.04
C ARG A 67 -2.65 -12.08 -5.64
N CYS A 68 -3.93 -12.03 -5.25
CA CYS A 68 -4.38 -12.52 -3.95
C CYS A 68 -5.54 -13.50 -4.09
N LYS A 69 -5.24 -14.80 -4.00
CA LYS A 69 -6.23 -15.88 -4.12
C LYS A 69 -7.40 -15.76 -3.14
N GLN A 70 -7.15 -15.24 -1.94
CA GLN A 70 -8.19 -15.11 -0.92
C GLN A 70 -9.25 -14.05 -1.30
N VAL A 71 -8.85 -13.01 -2.03
CA VAL A 71 -9.80 -12.05 -2.61
C VAL A 71 -10.68 -12.77 -3.62
N GLU A 72 -10.09 -13.58 -4.49
CA GLU A 72 -10.80 -14.35 -5.51
C GLU A 72 -11.79 -15.32 -4.88
N THR A 73 -11.35 -16.11 -3.89
CA THR A 73 -12.22 -17.03 -3.13
C THR A 73 -13.38 -16.30 -2.47
N ALA A 74 -13.13 -15.15 -1.82
CA ALA A 74 -14.17 -14.37 -1.16
C ALA A 74 -15.20 -13.79 -2.15
N VAL A 75 -14.77 -13.42 -3.36
CA VAL A 75 -15.66 -12.94 -4.43
C VAL A 75 -16.49 -14.08 -5.00
N LEU A 76 -15.86 -15.24 -5.26
CA LEU A 76 -16.53 -16.44 -5.80
C LEU A 76 -17.55 -17.04 -4.82
N GLN A 77 -17.25 -17.03 -3.52
CA GLN A 77 -18.16 -17.51 -2.46
C GLN A 77 -19.29 -16.51 -2.15
N SER A 78 -19.29 -15.32 -2.76
CA SER A 78 -20.32 -14.32 -2.49
C SER A 78 -21.70 -14.78 -3.01
N PRO A 79 -22.78 -14.67 -2.22
CA PRO A 79 -24.10 -15.17 -2.59
C PRO A 79 -24.69 -14.47 -3.83
N ALA A 80 -24.23 -13.25 -4.13
CA ALA A 80 -24.67 -12.48 -5.29
C ALA A 80 -23.95 -12.86 -6.61
N ARG A 81 -23.13 -13.93 -6.61
CA ARG A 81 -22.37 -14.44 -7.77
C ARG A 81 -21.68 -13.31 -8.55
N LYS A 82 -20.87 -12.53 -7.82
CA LYS A 82 -20.17 -11.36 -8.35
C LYS A 82 -19.17 -11.74 -9.44
N ARG A 83 -18.86 -10.80 -10.32
CA ARG A 83 -17.85 -11.00 -11.38
C ARG A 83 -16.52 -10.41 -10.97
N LEU A 84 -15.44 -11.11 -11.32
CA LEU A 84 -14.07 -10.70 -11.07
C LEU A 84 -13.36 -10.48 -12.42
N ILE A 85 -12.66 -9.36 -12.54
CA ILE A 85 -11.80 -9.04 -13.69
C ILE A 85 -10.41 -8.67 -13.15
N ILE A 86 -9.36 -9.25 -13.72
CA ILE A 86 -7.99 -8.89 -13.39
C ILE A 86 -7.54 -7.72 -14.27
N VAL A 87 -6.96 -6.70 -13.64
CA VAL A 87 -6.39 -5.53 -14.31
C VAL A 87 -4.89 -5.51 -14.08
N VAL A 88 -4.12 -5.81 -15.14
CA VAL A 88 -2.65 -5.83 -15.11
C VAL A 88 -2.14 -4.41 -15.33
N ASN A 89 -1.82 -3.71 -14.25
CA ASN A 89 -1.40 -2.32 -14.29
C ASN A 89 0.13 -2.17 -14.39
N LYS A 90 0.59 -0.98 -14.80
CA LYS A 90 2.01 -0.68 -15.07
C LYS A 90 2.58 -1.51 -16.24
N ALA A 91 1.72 -1.77 -17.23
CA ALA A 91 2.07 -2.47 -18.46
C ALA A 91 3.28 -1.86 -19.20
N ASP A 92 3.59 -0.58 -18.95
CA ASP A 92 4.73 0.12 -19.53
C ASP A 92 6.10 -0.19 -18.89
N LEU A 93 6.13 -0.92 -17.79
CA LEU A 93 7.38 -1.31 -17.11
C LEU A 93 7.93 -2.65 -17.58
N VAL A 94 7.18 -3.39 -18.41
CA VAL A 94 7.53 -4.73 -18.85
C VAL A 94 7.59 -4.82 -20.38
N PRO A 95 8.40 -5.74 -20.94
CA PRO A 95 8.39 -6.01 -22.37
C PRO A 95 7.01 -6.46 -22.86
N ARG A 96 6.63 -6.03 -24.06
CA ARG A 96 5.33 -6.34 -24.66
C ARG A 96 5.12 -7.85 -24.81
N ASP A 97 6.09 -8.56 -25.38
CA ASP A 97 5.99 -10.02 -25.60
C ASP A 97 5.78 -10.78 -24.28
N ASN A 98 6.40 -10.29 -23.20
CA ASN A 98 6.22 -10.88 -21.87
C ASN A 98 4.83 -10.56 -21.31
N LEU A 99 4.33 -9.34 -21.53
CA LEU A 99 2.98 -8.94 -21.12
C LEU A 99 1.91 -9.77 -21.83
N GLU A 100 2.05 -10.00 -23.13
CA GLU A 100 1.11 -10.83 -23.93
C GLU A 100 1.03 -12.26 -23.37
N LYS A 101 2.18 -12.89 -23.08
CA LYS A 101 2.23 -14.21 -22.43
C LYS A 101 1.58 -14.22 -21.04
N TRP A 102 1.76 -13.15 -20.25
CA TRP A 102 1.09 -13.03 -18.95
C TRP A 102 -0.43 -12.89 -19.08
N LEU A 103 -0.91 -12.15 -20.09
CA LEU A 103 -2.35 -12.01 -20.34
C LEU A 103 -2.97 -13.37 -20.69
N GLU A 104 -2.31 -14.18 -21.52
CA GLU A 104 -2.77 -15.54 -21.87
C GLU A 104 -2.90 -16.43 -20.63
N VAL A 105 -1.86 -16.47 -19.78
CA VAL A 105 -1.89 -17.26 -18.55
C VAL A 105 -2.98 -16.80 -17.59
N LEU A 106 -3.13 -15.49 -17.38
CA LEU A 106 -4.13 -14.96 -16.44
C LEU A 106 -5.56 -15.17 -16.94
N ARG A 107 -5.78 -15.09 -18.26
CA ARG A 107 -7.07 -15.38 -18.92
C ARG A 107 -7.53 -16.81 -18.74
N GLY A 108 -6.60 -17.75 -18.53
CA GLY A 108 -6.92 -19.11 -18.13
C GLY A 108 -7.68 -19.22 -16.80
N SER A 109 -7.70 -18.15 -15.99
CA SER A 109 -8.41 -18.09 -14.72
C SER A 109 -9.54 -17.04 -14.67
N PHE A 110 -9.27 -15.80 -15.08
CA PHE A 110 -10.28 -14.73 -15.06
C PHE A 110 -10.10 -13.79 -16.26
N PRO A 111 -11.18 -13.12 -16.72
CA PRO A 111 -11.09 -12.04 -17.70
C PRO A 111 -10.02 -11.03 -17.29
N THR A 112 -9.04 -10.79 -18.17
CA THR A 112 -7.85 -9.99 -17.85
C THR A 112 -7.60 -8.90 -18.89
N VAL A 113 -7.32 -7.68 -18.41
CA VAL A 113 -7.06 -6.49 -19.22
C VAL A 113 -5.73 -5.84 -18.81
N ALA A 114 -4.87 -5.53 -19.79
CA ALA A 114 -3.68 -4.72 -19.57
C ALA A 114 -4.02 -3.23 -19.42
N PHE A 115 -3.33 -2.54 -18.51
CA PHE A 115 -3.58 -1.14 -18.20
C PHE A 115 -2.30 -0.36 -17.94
N LYS A 116 -2.25 0.86 -18.46
CA LYS A 116 -1.27 1.88 -18.10
C LYS A 116 -2.02 3.09 -17.55
N ALA A 117 -1.95 3.28 -16.23
CA ALA A 117 -2.53 4.46 -15.61
C ALA A 117 -1.76 5.72 -16.02
N SER A 118 -2.49 6.72 -16.52
CA SER A 118 -1.93 8.04 -16.76
C SER A 118 -1.67 8.69 -15.40
N THR A 119 -0.40 8.72 -14.98
CA THR A 119 -0.02 9.55 -13.85
C THR A 119 -0.01 10.99 -14.33
N GLN A 120 -1.14 11.66 -14.14
CA GLN A 120 -1.24 13.10 -14.39
C GLN A 120 -0.14 13.80 -13.56
N LYS A 121 1.01 14.09 -14.17
CA LYS A 121 1.96 15.13 -13.71
C LYS A 121 1.36 16.54 -13.87
N GLN A 122 0.03 16.64 -14.03
CA GLN A 122 -0.68 17.89 -14.19
C GLN A 122 -0.99 18.49 -12.80
N ALA A 123 -0.04 19.26 -12.29
CA ALA A 123 -0.36 20.26 -11.27
C ALA A 123 -1.22 21.39 -11.83
N GLN A 124 -1.27 21.59 -13.16
CA GLN A 124 -1.97 22.72 -13.77
C GLN A 124 -2.66 22.35 -15.09
N ARG A 125 -3.93 22.78 -15.21
CA ARG A 125 -4.80 22.82 -16.42
C ARG A 125 -5.62 21.55 -16.74
N LEU A 126 -6.62 21.29 -15.91
CA LEU A 126 -7.73 20.36 -16.18
C LEU A 126 -8.80 21.03 -17.06
N GLY A 127 -8.52 21.13 -18.36
CA GLY A 127 -9.53 21.45 -19.37
C GLY A 127 -10.20 20.19 -19.88
N ARG A 128 -11.53 20.08 -19.72
CA ARG A 128 -12.38 18.97 -20.20
C ARG A 128 -12.36 18.88 -21.73
N ARG A 129 -11.35 18.25 -22.34
CA ARG A 129 -11.42 17.85 -23.75
C ARG A 129 -12.41 16.69 -23.88
N LYS A 130 -13.59 16.96 -24.44
CA LYS A 130 -14.50 15.92 -24.95
C LYS A 130 -13.75 15.15 -26.04
N MET A 131 -13.85 13.83 -26.03
CA MET A 131 -13.38 12.96 -27.10
C MET A 131 -14.21 13.25 -28.36
N SER A 132 -13.81 14.24 -29.13
CA SER A 132 -14.22 14.36 -30.52
C SER A 132 -13.27 13.47 -31.32
N LYS A 133 -13.83 12.45 -31.98
CA LYS A 133 -13.16 11.69 -33.04
C LYS A 133 -12.82 12.66 -34.18
N LYS A 134 -11.71 13.37 -34.07
CA LYS A 134 -11.08 14.04 -35.20
C LYS A 134 -9.57 13.92 -35.06
N LYS A 135 -9.04 12.95 -35.82
CA LYS A 135 -7.63 12.78 -36.17
C LYS A 135 -7.20 14.07 -36.91
N HIS A 136 -6.80 15.10 -36.19
CA HIS A 136 -6.01 16.17 -36.77
C HIS A 136 -4.56 15.95 -36.36
N LYS A 137 -3.81 15.33 -37.28
CA LYS A 137 -2.36 15.48 -37.38
C LYS A 137 -2.09 16.97 -37.63
N SER A 138 -1.88 17.75 -36.59
CA SER A 138 -1.31 19.08 -36.69
C SER A 138 -0.14 19.16 -35.74
N ALA A 139 1.06 19.12 -36.33
CA ALA A 139 2.33 19.33 -35.67
C ALA A 139 2.33 20.68 -34.93
N GLY A 140 2.75 20.66 -33.66
CA GLY A 140 2.92 21.86 -32.85
C GLY A 140 2.44 21.69 -31.41
N ALA A 141 3.36 21.33 -30.52
CA ALA A 141 3.19 21.23 -29.07
C ALA A 141 2.25 20.10 -28.58
N GLU A 142 2.67 18.86 -28.85
CA GLU A 142 2.21 17.67 -28.13
C GLU A 142 2.70 17.75 -26.67
N LEU A 143 1.89 18.38 -25.81
CA LEU A 143 2.13 18.32 -24.37
C LEU A 143 2.04 16.84 -23.99
N GLN A 144 3.17 16.21 -23.66
CA GLN A 144 3.30 14.80 -23.27
C GLN A 144 2.49 14.49 -22.01
N VAL A 145 1.18 14.39 -22.14
CA VAL A 145 0.32 13.68 -21.20
C VAL A 145 0.50 12.22 -21.59
N SER A 146 1.12 11.42 -20.72
CA SER A 146 1.19 9.97 -20.92
C SER A 146 -0.24 9.47 -21.17
N SER A 147 -0.50 8.97 -22.38
CA SER A 147 -1.79 8.41 -22.73
C SER A 147 -2.10 7.25 -21.78
N CYS A 148 -3.32 7.22 -21.27
CA CYS A 148 -3.81 6.06 -20.55
C CYS A 148 -4.06 4.95 -21.57
N VAL A 149 -3.52 3.76 -21.33
CA VAL A 149 -3.76 2.59 -22.18
C VAL A 149 -4.69 1.63 -21.42
N GLY A 150 -5.64 1.00 -22.11
CA GLY A 150 -6.59 0.03 -21.52
C GLY A 150 -7.88 0.63 -20.95
N ALA A 151 -7.99 1.95 -20.81
CA ALA A 151 -9.20 2.60 -20.30
C ALA A 151 -10.43 2.37 -21.18
N GLU A 152 -10.27 2.44 -22.49
CA GLU A 152 -11.39 2.26 -23.43
C GLU A 152 -11.87 0.80 -23.48
N LEU A 153 -10.95 -0.16 -23.40
CA LEU A 153 -11.25 -1.59 -23.31
C LEU A 153 -12.04 -1.90 -22.04
N LEU A 154 -11.53 -1.47 -20.88
CA LEU A 154 -12.18 -1.71 -19.59
C LEU A 154 -13.57 -1.04 -19.52
N MET A 155 -13.72 0.17 -20.04
CA MET A 155 -15.02 0.86 -20.09
C MET A 155 -16.00 0.16 -21.04
N SER A 156 -15.51 -0.37 -22.17
CA SER A 156 -16.35 -1.12 -23.12
C SER A 156 -16.82 -2.44 -22.52
N LEU A 157 -15.93 -3.14 -21.82
CA LEU A 157 -16.22 -4.39 -21.12
C LEU A 157 -17.25 -4.18 -19.99
N LEU A 158 -17.07 -3.16 -19.15
CA LEU A 158 -18.05 -2.79 -18.12
C LEU A 158 -19.39 -2.32 -18.75
N GLY A 159 -19.32 -1.59 -19.86
CA GLY A 159 -20.49 -1.14 -20.61
C GLY A 159 -21.31 -2.30 -21.19
N ASN A 160 -20.66 -3.34 -21.70
CA ASN A 160 -21.32 -4.55 -22.19
C ASN A 160 -21.99 -5.32 -21.05
N TYR A 161 -21.30 -5.46 -19.91
CA TYR A 161 -21.88 -6.06 -18.72
C TYR A 161 -23.18 -5.35 -18.29
N CYS A 162 -23.18 -4.01 -18.27
CA CYS A 162 -24.40 -3.23 -17.99
C CYS A 162 -25.55 -3.49 -18.97
N ARG A 163 -25.24 -3.68 -20.27
CA ARG A 163 -26.25 -3.90 -21.32
C ARG A 163 -26.84 -5.31 -21.24
N ASN A 164 -25.98 -6.33 -21.11
CA ASN A 164 -26.39 -7.74 -21.13
C ASN A 164 -27.30 -8.08 -19.95
N ASN A 165 -27.04 -7.49 -18.78
CA ASN A 165 -27.83 -7.74 -17.58
C ASN A 165 -29.06 -6.81 -17.43
N GLY A 166 -29.35 -5.98 -18.44
CA GLY A 166 -30.53 -5.10 -18.42
C GLY A 166 -30.59 -4.13 -17.25
N ILE A 167 -29.43 -3.78 -16.67
CA ILE A 167 -29.36 -3.02 -15.42
C ILE A 167 -29.72 -1.56 -15.70
N LYS A 168 -30.88 -1.13 -15.19
CA LYS A 168 -31.36 0.26 -15.32
C LYS A 168 -30.65 1.22 -14.36
N THR A 169 -30.11 0.71 -13.26
CA THR A 169 -29.39 1.45 -12.23
C THR A 169 -27.88 1.50 -12.51
N ALA A 170 -27.16 2.38 -11.81
CA ALA A 170 -25.72 2.43 -11.94
C ALA A 170 -25.06 1.22 -11.25
N ILE A 171 -24.17 0.52 -11.96
CA ILE A 171 -23.36 -0.56 -11.38
C ILE A 171 -22.28 0.01 -10.45
N ARG A 172 -21.99 -0.72 -9.40
CA ARG A 172 -20.88 -0.44 -8.47
C ARG A 172 -19.74 -1.40 -8.75
N VAL A 173 -18.58 -0.83 -9.06
CA VAL A 173 -17.38 -1.59 -9.41
C VAL A 173 -16.34 -1.38 -8.31
N GLY A 174 -16.00 -2.43 -7.57
CA GLY A 174 -15.00 -2.38 -6.50
C GLY A 174 -13.59 -2.56 -7.04
N VAL A 175 -12.65 -1.68 -6.71
CA VAL A 175 -11.24 -1.82 -7.11
C VAL A 175 -10.43 -2.32 -5.92
N VAL A 176 -9.86 -3.52 -6.01
CA VAL A 176 -9.13 -4.23 -4.94
C VAL A 176 -7.73 -4.64 -5.38
N GLY A 177 -6.87 -5.00 -4.43
CA GLY A 177 -5.48 -5.40 -4.67
C GLY A 177 -4.48 -4.82 -3.67
N LEU A 178 -3.22 -5.26 -3.74
CA LEU A 178 -2.14 -4.85 -2.84
C LEU A 178 -1.90 -3.32 -2.81
N PRO A 179 -1.26 -2.78 -1.77
CA PRO A 179 -0.80 -1.39 -1.80
C PRO A 179 0.10 -1.11 -3.01
N ASN A 180 0.08 0.12 -3.51
CA ASN A 180 0.98 0.62 -4.55
C ASN A 180 0.99 -0.09 -5.93
N VAL A 181 0.08 -1.03 -6.17
CA VAL A 181 -0.20 -1.57 -7.52
C VAL A 181 -0.82 -0.54 -8.46
N GLY A 182 -1.43 0.53 -7.91
CA GLY A 182 -1.96 1.66 -8.68
C GLY A 182 -3.48 1.78 -8.75
N LYS A 183 -4.23 1.18 -7.82
CA LYS A 183 -5.70 1.25 -7.72
C LYS A 183 -6.27 2.68 -7.90
N SER A 184 -5.89 3.60 -7.02
CA SER A 184 -6.37 4.99 -7.08
C SER A 184 -5.89 5.73 -8.34
N SER A 185 -4.76 5.32 -8.93
CA SER A 185 -4.27 5.86 -10.21
C SER A 185 -5.13 5.40 -11.40
N ILE A 186 -5.59 4.15 -11.40
CA ILE A 186 -6.54 3.64 -12.40
C ILE A 186 -7.85 4.42 -12.32
N ILE A 187 -8.39 4.62 -11.12
CA ILE A 187 -9.64 5.38 -10.91
C ILE A 187 -9.51 6.81 -11.47
N ASN A 188 -8.41 7.49 -11.15
CA ASN A 188 -8.16 8.84 -11.66
C ASN A 188 -7.99 8.88 -13.19
N SER A 189 -7.36 7.84 -13.76
CA SER A 189 -7.18 7.72 -15.21
C SER A 189 -8.51 7.49 -15.93
N LEU A 190 -9.36 6.60 -15.40
CA LEU A 190 -10.71 6.35 -15.91
C LEU A 190 -11.60 7.59 -15.79
N LYS A 191 -11.54 8.30 -14.66
CA LYS A 191 -12.28 9.56 -14.46
C LYS A 191 -11.73 10.71 -15.29
N ARG A 192 -10.48 10.61 -15.76
CA ARG A 192 -9.71 11.68 -16.40
C ARG A 192 -9.56 12.93 -15.52
N ASN A 193 -9.66 12.76 -14.21
CA ASN A 193 -9.54 13.82 -13.22
C ASN A 193 -9.03 13.21 -11.90
N ARG A 194 -8.32 14.02 -11.11
CA ARG A 194 -7.82 13.63 -9.80
C ARG A 194 -8.96 13.61 -8.75
N ALA A 195 -9.64 12.47 -8.64
CA ALA A 195 -10.65 12.21 -7.62
C ALA A 195 -10.06 11.63 -6.34
N CYS A 196 -9.16 10.65 -6.47
CA CYS A 196 -8.50 10.00 -5.34
C CYS A 196 -7.10 10.60 -5.12
N ASN A 197 -6.66 10.62 -3.87
CA ASN A 197 -5.26 10.94 -3.57
C ASN A 197 -4.35 9.77 -3.95
N VAL A 198 -3.26 10.07 -4.65
CA VAL A 198 -2.26 9.10 -5.09
C VAL A 198 -0.89 9.45 -4.51
N GLY A 199 -0.10 8.44 -4.20
CA GLY A 199 1.26 8.60 -3.72
C GLY A 199 2.00 7.26 -3.72
N ALA A 200 3.34 7.30 -3.77
CA ALA A 200 4.18 6.11 -3.79
C ALA A 200 4.27 5.40 -2.42
N THR A 201 3.86 6.08 -1.33
CA THR A 201 3.89 5.50 0.01
C THR A 201 2.64 4.66 0.28
N PRO A 202 2.77 3.44 0.81
CA PRO A 202 1.61 2.64 1.22
C PRO A 202 0.71 3.34 2.23
N GLY A 203 -0.61 3.10 2.14
CA GLY A 203 -1.60 3.60 3.10
C GLY A 203 -2.08 5.04 2.87
N VAL A 204 -1.96 5.55 1.64
CA VAL A 204 -2.58 6.82 1.21
C VAL A 204 -4.11 6.73 1.30
N THR A 205 -4.68 5.67 0.71
CA THR A 205 -6.11 5.36 0.81
C THR A 205 -6.36 4.57 2.09
N LYS A 206 -7.18 5.12 2.99
CA LYS A 206 -7.44 4.57 4.34
C LYS A 206 -8.86 4.05 4.55
N ALA A 207 -9.80 4.49 3.73
CA ALA A 207 -11.21 4.15 3.84
C ALA A 207 -11.80 4.03 2.43
N MET A 208 -12.86 3.24 2.31
CA MET A 208 -13.58 3.11 1.05
C MET A 208 -14.12 4.48 0.59
N GLN A 209 -13.97 4.79 -0.70
CA GLN A 209 -14.49 6.01 -1.32
C GLN A 209 -15.24 5.69 -2.60
N GLU A 210 -16.43 6.29 -2.78
CA GLU A 210 -17.23 6.14 -3.99
C GLU A 210 -16.92 7.28 -4.98
N VAL A 211 -16.60 6.91 -6.21
CA VAL A 211 -16.25 7.83 -7.30
C VAL A 211 -17.17 7.54 -8.48
N GLN A 212 -18.07 8.47 -8.78
CA GLN A 212 -18.89 8.39 -9.98
C GLN A 212 -18.04 8.63 -11.23
N LEU A 213 -18.03 7.68 -12.16
CA LEU A 213 -17.39 7.81 -13.47
C LEU A 213 -18.39 8.29 -14.53
N ASP A 214 -19.53 7.64 -14.59
CA ASP A 214 -20.62 7.93 -15.52
C ASP A 214 -21.97 7.78 -14.80
N SER A 215 -23.04 8.15 -15.49
CA SER A 215 -24.43 7.93 -15.09
C SER A 215 -24.73 6.47 -14.72
N LYS A 216 -24.09 5.51 -15.40
CA LYS A 216 -24.32 4.07 -15.22
C LYS A 216 -23.21 3.34 -14.44
N ILE A 217 -22.09 3.98 -14.13
CA ILE A 217 -20.93 3.30 -13.52
C ILE A 217 -20.36 4.13 -12.37
N LYS A 218 -20.25 3.49 -11.21
CA LYS A 218 -19.59 4.03 -10.02
C LYS A 218 -18.45 3.13 -9.59
N LEU A 219 -17.30 3.72 -9.28
CA LEU A 219 -16.14 2.98 -8.76
C LEU A 219 -16.06 3.11 -7.24
N LEU A 220 -15.67 2.04 -6.56
CA LEU A 220 -15.34 2.03 -5.14
C LEU A 220 -13.82 1.86 -5.00
N ASP A 221 -13.13 2.90 -4.53
CA ASP A 221 -11.71 2.83 -4.18
C ASP A 221 -11.55 2.16 -2.82
N SER A 222 -10.74 1.11 -2.74
CA SER A 222 -10.46 0.40 -1.50
C SER A 222 -9.04 0.67 -1.00
N PRO A 223 -8.80 0.64 0.32
CA PRO A 223 -7.43 0.61 0.81
C PRO A 223 -6.69 -0.64 0.34
N GLY A 224 -5.37 -0.55 0.17
CA GLY A 224 -4.57 -1.73 -0.19
C GLY A 224 -4.57 -2.76 0.95
N VAL A 225 -4.97 -3.98 0.63
CA VAL A 225 -4.98 -5.09 1.59
C VAL A 225 -3.63 -5.80 1.46
N VAL A 226 -2.89 -5.86 2.56
CA VAL A 226 -1.74 -6.76 2.69
C VAL A 226 -2.21 -7.89 3.56
N PHE A 227 -2.29 -9.07 2.98
CA PHE A 227 -2.47 -10.26 3.78
C PHE A 227 -1.08 -10.70 4.22
N ALA A 228 -0.79 -10.54 5.51
CA ALA A 228 0.44 -11.03 6.08
C ALA A 228 0.33 -12.56 6.14
N SER A 229 1.24 -13.28 5.49
CA SER A 229 1.52 -14.66 5.84
C SER A 229 2.37 -14.62 7.09
N SER A 230 1.82 -15.11 8.20
CA SER A 230 2.46 -15.07 9.51
C SER A 230 3.69 -15.97 9.63
N LYS A 231 4.04 -16.80 8.62
CA LYS A 231 5.05 -17.84 8.82
C LYS A 231 6.04 -18.12 7.68
N SER A 232 5.87 -17.61 6.45
CA SER A 232 6.69 -18.09 5.31
C SER A 232 7.35 -17.03 4.43
N MET A 233 7.12 -15.73 4.66
CA MET A 233 7.68 -14.69 3.78
C MET A 233 8.50 -13.67 4.57
N ASP A 234 9.80 -13.61 4.27
CA ASP A 234 10.72 -12.63 4.83
C ASP A 234 10.16 -11.21 4.67
N GLN A 235 10.30 -10.36 5.70
CA GLN A 235 9.90 -8.95 5.64
C GLN A 235 10.51 -8.22 4.42
N GLY A 236 11.66 -8.70 3.93
CA GLY A 236 12.28 -8.25 2.69
C GLY A 236 11.36 -8.43 1.47
N SER A 237 10.67 -9.56 1.33
CA SER A 237 9.79 -9.83 0.18
C SER A 237 8.60 -8.86 0.11
N TYR A 238 7.99 -8.54 1.25
CA TYR A 238 6.94 -7.52 1.32
C TYR A 238 7.45 -6.11 0.99
N ALA A 239 8.69 -5.80 1.34
CA ALA A 239 9.34 -4.55 0.96
C ALA A 239 9.59 -4.47 -0.55
N LEU A 240 9.97 -5.60 -1.18
CA LEU A 240 10.15 -5.72 -2.64
C LEU A 240 8.85 -5.54 -3.43
N LYS A 241 7.72 -5.96 -2.84
CA LYS A 241 6.36 -5.78 -3.41
C LYS A 241 5.77 -4.39 -3.15
N ASN A 242 6.55 -3.45 -2.58
CA ASN A 242 6.10 -2.10 -2.22
C ASN A 242 4.85 -2.09 -1.30
N ALA A 243 4.69 -3.12 -0.47
CA ALA A 243 3.52 -3.28 0.41
C ALA A 243 3.71 -2.57 1.76
N VAL A 244 4.97 -2.36 2.17
CA VAL A 244 5.35 -1.75 3.45
C VAL A 244 6.09 -0.44 3.21
N LYS A 245 5.93 0.52 4.12
CA LYS A 245 6.64 1.80 4.02
C LYS A 245 8.15 1.55 4.15
N VAL A 246 8.93 2.12 3.24
CA VAL A 246 10.40 1.99 3.24
C VAL A 246 10.98 2.46 4.59
N ASP A 247 10.42 3.51 5.19
CA ASP A 247 10.82 4.04 6.51
C ASP A 247 10.71 3.06 7.69
N SER A 248 9.82 2.06 7.61
CA SER A 248 9.61 1.09 8.68
C SER A 248 10.41 -0.20 8.54
N VAL A 249 11.08 -0.41 7.41
CA VAL A 249 11.87 -1.62 7.13
C VAL A 249 13.35 -1.30 7.28
N ASP A 250 14.14 -2.29 7.70
CA ASP A 250 15.59 -2.24 7.62
C ASP A 250 16.02 -2.21 6.14
N PRO A 251 16.61 -1.10 5.65
CA PRO A 251 16.83 -0.93 4.23
C PRO A 251 17.96 -1.80 3.68
N ILE A 252 18.94 -2.20 4.49
CA ILE A 252 20.13 -2.91 4.00
C ILE A 252 19.77 -4.32 3.50
N PRO A 253 19.11 -5.20 4.29
CA PRO A 253 18.77 -6.55 3.82
C PRO A 253 17.84 -6.52 2.61
N ALA A 254 16.85 -5.62 2.59
CA ALA A 254 15.93 -5.47 1.47
C ALA A 254 16.63 -4.98 0.20
N ALA A 255 17.57 -4.03 0.32
CA ALA A 255 18.35 -3.55 -0.81
C ALA A 255 19.36 -4.59 -1.31
N THR A 256 19.96 -5.38 -0.41
CA THR A 256 20.83 -6.51 -0.79
C THR A 256 20.05 -7.57 -1.56
N ALA A 257 18.80 -7.85 -1.14
CA ALA A 257 17.92 -8.76 -1.86
C ALA A 257 17.59 -8.24 -3.29
N ILE A 258 17.50 -6.92 -3.49
CA ILE A 258 17.39 -6.33 -4.84
C ILE A 258 18.68 -6.57 -5.63
N LEU A 259 19.84 -6.30 -5.03
CA LEU A 259 21.13 -6.48 -5.70
C LEU A 259 21.36 -7.93 -6.15
N GLN A 260 20.98 -8.92 -5.34
CA GLN A 260 21.07 -10.34 -5.70
C GLN A 260 20.19 -10.73 -6.89
N ARG A 261 19.11 -9.97 -7.14
CA ARG A 261 18.22 -10.18 -8.31
C ARG A 261 18.68 -9.42 -9.54
N CYS A 262 19.62 -8.49 -9.40
CA CYS A 262 20.09 -7.65 -10.48
C CYS A 262 21.47 -8.09 -10.96
N THR A 263 21.79 -7.88 -12.24
CA THR A 263 23.15 -8.12 -12.72
C THR A 263 24.08 -6.96 -12.33
N LYS A 264 25.31 -7.29 -11.93
CA LYS A 264 26.34 -6.31 -11.50
C LYS A 264 26.56 -5.23 -12.57
N GLN A 265 26.72 -5.63 -13.83
CA GLN A 265 26.94 -4.73 -14.96
C GLN A 265 25.83 -3.69 -15.12
N GLN A 266 24.55 -4.10 -15.04
CA GLN A 266 23.44 -3.16 -15.18
C GLN A 266 23.38 -2.15 -14.05
N MET A 267 23.71 -2.57 -12.83
CA MET A 267 23.76 -1.67 -11.67
C MET A 267 24.93 -0.69 -11.77
N MET A 268 26.07 -1.15 -12.30
CA MET A 268 27.20 -0.29 -12.65
C MET A 268 26.81 0.73 -13.71
N ASP A 269 26.13 0.33 -14.79
CA ASP A 269 25.72 1.23 -15.87
C ASP A 269 24.63 2.22 -15.42
N LEU A 270 23.59 1.73 -14.74
CA LEU A 270 22.45 2.54 -14.31
C LEU A 270 22.84 3.64 -13.33
N TYR A 271 23.76 3.35 -12.41
CA TYR A 271 24.26 4.32 -11.44
C TYR A 271 25.60 4.92 -11.84
N ILE A 272 26.20 4.47 -12.95
CA ILE A 272 27.53 4.84 -13.43
C ILE A 272 28.54 4.67 -12.27
N LEU A 273 28.66 3.45 -11.76
CA LEU A 273 29.55 3.11 -10.65
C LEU A 273 30.78 2.37 -11.15
N PRO A 274 31.93 2.51 -10.47
CA PRO A 274 33.06 1.62 -10.70
C PRO A 274 32.70 0.19 -10.26
N GLU A 275 33.61 -0.74 -10.54
CA GLU A 275 33.47 -2.11 -10.09
C GLU A 275 33.39 -2.20 -8.56
N TYR A 276 32.52 -3.08 -8.06
CA TYR A 276 32.29 -3.32 -6.63
C TYR A 276 32.10 -4.81 -6.36
N ASP A 277 32.51 -5.30 -5.21
CA ASP A 277 32.42 -6.74 -4.90
C ASP A 277 31.40 -7.04 -3.80
N THR A 278 31.18 -6.09 -2.90
CA THR A 278 30.25 -6.25 -1.78
C THR A 278 29.02 -5.34 -1.91
N PRO A 279 27.85 -5.74 -1.37
CA PRO A 279 26.68 -4.87 -1.29
C PRO A 279 26.96 -3.57 -0.52
N GLU A 280 27.77 -3.63 0.53
CA GLU A 280 28.14 -2.46 1.33
C GLU A 280 28.97 -1.45 0.53
N GLU A 281 29.93 -1.94 -0.24
CA GLU A 281 30.72 -1.12 -1.17
C GLU A 281 29.83 -0.48 -2.24
N PHE A 282 28.88 -1.24 -2.81
CA PHE A 282 27.89 -0.68 -3.72
C PHE A 282 27.13 0.49 -3.09
N PHE A 283 26.64 0.34 -1.85
CA PHE A 283 25.93 1.41 -1.15
C PHE A 283 26.82 2.61 -0.85
N ALA A 284 28.10 2.39 -0.53
CA ALA A 284 29.07 3.45 -0.32
C ALA A 284 29.31 4.25 -1.61
N LEU A 285 29.57 3.57 -2.73
CA LEU A 285 29.79 4.19 -4.05
C LEU A 285 28.54 4.93 -4.55
N LYS A 286 27.37 4.29 -4.43
CA LYS A 286 26.07 4.92 -4.76
C LYS A 286 25.84 6.15 -3.88
N GLY A 287 26.08 6.05 -2.58
CA GLY A 287 25.91 7.14 -1.62
C GLY A 287 26.83 8.32 -1.90
N GLN A 288 28.10 8.05 -2.19
CA GLN A 288 29.11 9.05 -2.58
C GLN A 288 28.69 9.78 -3.86
N ARG A 289 28.30 9.04 -4.91
CA ARG A 289 27.86 9.63 -6.17
C ARG A 289 26.58 10.46 -6.05
N GLN A 290 25.66 10.06 -5.16
CA GLN A 290 24.43 10.80 -4.89
C GLN A 290 24.59 11.93 -3.87
N GLY A 291 25.78 12.15 -3.32
CA GLY A 291 26.03 13.17 -2.30
C GLY A 291 25.32 12.90 -0.96
N LYS A 292 25.02 11.63 -0.66
CA LYS A 292 24.31 11.22 0.56
C LYS A 292 25.30 11.02 1.70
N PHE A 293 25.61 12.10 2.42
CA PHE A 293 26.50 12.07 3.57
C PHE A 293 25.76 12.33 4.89
N LYS A 294 26.19 11.63 5.95
CA LYS A 294 25.91 11.95 7.35
C LYS A 294 26.75 13.17 7.78
N ARG A 295 26.47 13.71 8.97
CA ARG A 295 27.31 14.76 9.55
C ARG A 295 28.73 14.24 9.73
N GLY A 296 29.73 15.06 9.41
CA GLY A 296 31.14 14.67 9.47
C GLY A 296 31.69 14.06 8.17
N GLY A 297 30.95 14.10 7.06
CA GLY A 297 31.45 13.67 5.74
C GLY A 297 31.42 12.15 5.50
N VAL A 298 30.91 11.37 6.45
CA VAL A 298 30.74 9.92 6.31
C VAL A 298 29.54 9.61 5.40
N VAL A 299 29.68 8.67 4.46
CA VAL A 299 28.60 8.28 3.55
C VAL A 299 27.44 7.62 4.32
N ASP A 300 26.21 7.95 3.94
CA ASP A 300 24.99 7.40 4.53
C ASP A 300 24.50 6.16 3.75
N LEU A 301 24.94 4.97 4.18
CA LEU A 301 24.56 3.69 3.57
C LEU A 301 23.04 3.45 3.62
N ASP A 302 22.40 3.79 4.74
CA ASP A 302 20.95 3.61 4.93
C ASP A 302 20.16 4.42 3.90
N ARG A 303 20.56 5.68 3.66
CA ARG A 303 19.92 6.53 2.64
C ARG A 303 20.21 6.07 1.22
N ALA A 304 21.38 5.49 0.96
CA ALA A 304 21.72 4.91 -0.34
C ALA A 304 20.84 3.67 -0.62
N ALA A 305 20.71 2.78 0.37
CA ALA A 305 19.86 1.58 0.33
C ALA A 305 18.37 1.92 0.19
N ARG A 306 17.85 2.88 0.97
CA ARG A 306 16.46 3.38 0.82
C ARG A 306 16.21 3.92 -0.59
N GLY A 307 17.15 4.68 -1.12
CA GLY A 307 17.07 5.17 -2.49
C GLY A 307 17.05 4.04 -3.52
N LEU A 308 17.76 2.93 -3.29
CA LEU A 308 17.70 1.75 -4.17
C LEU A 308 16.32 1.11 -4.15
N ILE A 309 15.71 0.97 -2.98
CA ILE A 309 14.35 0.43 -2.84
C ILE A 309 13.32 1.34 -3.52
N ASP A 310 13.47 2.66 -3.40
CA ASP A 310 12.61 3.62 -4.11
C ASP A 310 12.80 3.54 -5.64
N ASP A 311 14.04 3.41 -6.11
CA ASP A 311 14.37 3.24 -7.54
C ASP A 311 13.76 1.93 -8.09
N TRP A 312 13.75 0.85 -7.31
CA TRP A 312 13.06 -0.41 -7.61
C TRP A 312 11.54 -0.24 -7.67
N ASN A 313 10.96 0.41 -6.66
CA ASN A 313 9.51 0.58 -6.54
C ASN A 313 8.93 1.53 -7.59
N SER A 314 9.68 2.56 -7.97
CA SER A 314 9.29 3.53 -9.00
C SER A 314 9.42 3.01 -10.43
N GLY A 315 10.09 1.88 -10.64
CA GLY A 315 10.34 1.31 -11.96
C GLY A 315 11.55 1.94 -12.69
N LYS A 316 12.42 2.67 -11.97
CA LYS A 316 13.71 3.11 -12.52
C LYS A 316 14.62 1.91 -12.79
N ILE A 317 14.65 0.96 -11.85
CA ILE A 317 15.20 -0.38 -12.10
C ILE A 317 14.10 -1.19 -12.76
N ARG A 318 14.31 -1.57 -14.02
CA ARG A 318 13.33 -2.35 -14.78
C ARG A 318 13.55 -3.83 -14.59
N TYR A 319 12.50 -4.51 -14.18
CA TYR A 319 12.47 -5.96 -14.02
C TYR A 319 11.08 -6.47 -14.37
N PHE A 320 11.00 -7.74 -14.73
CA PHE A 320 9.78 -8.46 -15.00
C PHE A 320 9.96 -9.93 -14.61
N THR A 321 8.87 -10.59 -14.26
CA THR A 321 8.83 -12.04 -14.11
C THR A 321 8.41 -12.68 -15.42
N VAL A 322 8.87 -13.91 -15.67
CA VAL A 322 8.43 -14.71 -16.82
C VAL A 322 7.30 -15.65 -16.36
N PRO A 323 6.22 -15.80 -17.15
CA PRO A 323 5.16 -16.73 -16.81
C PRO A 323 5.67 -18.19 -16.85
N PRO A 324 5.21 -19.06 -15.94
CA PRO A 324 5.53 -20.48 -16.00
C PRO A 324 4.89 -21.13 -17.23
N GLU A 325 5.61 -22.03 -17.91
CA GLU A 325 5.14 -22.69 -19.14
C GLU A 325 3.94 -23.62 -18.90
N ASN A 326 3.81 -24.16 -17.68
CA ASN A 326 2.72 -25.05 -17.29
C ASN A 326 1.91 -24.42 -16.15
N VAL A 327 0.75 -23.84 -16.45
CA VAL A 327 -0.15 -23.30 -15.44
C VAL A 327 -1.41 -24.16 -15.39
N SER A 328 -1.53 -24.99 -14.37
CA SER A 328 -2.79 -25.62 -14.03
C SER A 328 -3.73 -24.56 -13.46
N SER A 329 -4.77 -24.20 -14.20
CA SER A 329 -5.83 -23.32 -13.69
C SER A 329 -6.54 -24.02 -12.52
N GLU A 330 -6.34 -23.53 -11.30
CA GLU A 330 -7.06 -24.03 -10.11
C GLU A 330 -8.57 -23.70 -10.15
N VAL A 331 -8.98 -22.75 -11.00
CA VAL A 331 -10.38 -22.33 -11.17
C VAL A 331 -11.09 -23.27 -12.15
N SER A 332 -12.28 -23.75 -11.78
CA SER A 332 -13.08 -24.63 -12.64
C SER A 332 -13.34 -23.99 -14.00
N ALA A 333 -12.95 -24.67 -15.09
CA ALA A 333 -13.08 -24.20 -16.47
C ALA A 333 -14.51 -23.72 -16.82
N THR A 334 -15.53 -24.31 -16.20
CA THR A 334 -16.94 -23.90 -16.34
C THR A 334 -17.21 -22.47 -15.88
N ILE A 335 -16.61 -22.05 -14.76
CA ILE A 335 -16.77 -20.69 -14.22
C ILE A 335 -16.10 -19.69 -15.16
N VAL A 336 -14.89 -20.04 -15.63
CA VAL A 336 -14.12 -19.22 -16.57
C VAL A 336 -14.88 -19.05 -17.87
N SER A 337 -15.44 -20.13 -18.43
CA SER A 337 -16.24 -20.09 -19.67
C SER A 337 -17.46 -19.18 -19.54
N GLN A 338 -18.22 -19.30 -18.44
CA GLN A 338 -19.39 -18.44 -18.20
C GLN A 338 -19.02 -16.96 -18.06
N MET A 339 -17.97 -16.64 -17.28
CA MET A 339 -17.52 -15.26 -17.14
C MET A 339 -16.99 -14.70 -18.46
N SER A 340 -16.21 -15.49 -19.21
CA SER A 340 -15.65 -15.08 -20.50
C SER A 340 -16.73 -14.79 -21.54
N GLN A 341 -17.82 -15.55 -21.57
CA GLN A 341 -18.97 -15.28 -22.43
C GLN A 341 -19.65 -13.94 -22.11
N GLU A 342 -19.79 -13.59 -20.83
CA GLU A 342 -20.42 -12.34 -20.43
C GLU A 342 -19.62 -11.09 -20.80
N PHE A 343 -18.28 -11.21 -20.81
CA PHE A 343 -17.38 -10.10 -21.09
C PHE A 343 -16.90 -10.02 -22.55
N ASN A 344 -17.09 -11.08 -23.35
CA ASN A 344 -16.76 -11.19 -24.78
C ASN A 344 -15.44 -10.49 -25.16
N LEU A 345 -14.34 -10.96 -24.55
CA LEU A 345 -13.00 -10.39 -24.77
C LEU A 345 -12.52 -10.56 -26.21
N GLU A 346 -12.93 -11.62 -26.90
CA GLU A 346 -12.55 -11.90 -28.29
C GLU A 346 -12.98 -10.78 -29.24
N SER A 347 -14.17 -10.20 -29.02
CA SER A 347 -14.66 -9.06 -29.80
C SER A 347 -13.76 -7.81 -29.70
N TYR A 348 -12.88 -7.76 -28.70
CA TYR A 348 -11.97 -6.64 -28.44
C TYR A 348 -10.51 -6.95 -28.75
N ALA A 349 -10.18 -8.12 -29.29
CA ALA A 349 -8.80 -8.54 -29.54
C ALA A 349 -8.03 -7.53 -30.41
N GLN A 350 -8.64 -7.05 -31.50
CA GLN A 350 -8.02 -6.04 -32.39
C GLN A 350 -7.73 -4.73 -31.65
N MET A 351 -8.68 -4.27 -30.84
CA MET A 351 -8.56 -3.06 -30.05
C MET A 351 -7.44 -3.18 -29.00
N GLU A 352 -7.29 -4.36 -28.40
CA GLU A 352 -6.20 -4.66 -27.49
C GLU A 352 -4.84 -4.68 -28.18
N THR A 353 -4.73 -5.31 -29.36
CA THR A 353 -3.47 -5.32 -30.12
C THR A 353 -3.02 -3.91 -30.49
N GLU A 354 -3.95 -3.06 -30.95
CA GLU A 354 -3.67 -1.63 -31.22
C GLU A 354 -3.21 -0.90 -29.95
N MET A 355 -3.88 -1.13 -28.81
CA MET A 355 -3.49 -0.53 -27.53
C MET A 355 -2.11 -0.98 -27.04
N LEU A 356 -1.76 -2.24 -27.24
CA LEU A 356 -0.45 -2.76 -26.86
C LEU A 356 0.67 -2.23 -27.76
N GLN A 357 0.38 -1.87 -29.02
CA GLN A 357 1.32 -1.16 -29.90
C GLN A 357 1.60 0.28 -29.45
N ASP A 358 0.63 0.95 -28.81
CA ASP A 358 0.80 2.30 -28.27
C ASP A 358 1.68 2.36 -27.00
N LEU A 359 2.05 1.21 -26.42
CA LEU A 359 2.96 1.17 -25.29
C LEU A 359 4.40 1.52 -25.73
N PRO A 360 5.12 2.36 -24.97
CA PRO A 360 6.46 2.80 -25.38
C PRO A 360 7.44 1.61 -25.37
N GLU A 361 7.95 1.25 -26.55
CA GLU A 361 9.10 0.35 -26.75
C GLU A 361 10.40 1.05 -26.31
N SER A 362 10.50 1.40 -25.03
CA SER A 362 11.65 2.14 -24.52
C SER A 362 12.80 1.20 -24.13
N TYR A 363 13.34 0.45 -25.08
CA TYR A 363 14.40 -0.54 -24.84
C TYR A 363 15.83 0.02 -24.83
N THR A 364 16.03 1.34 -24.94
CA THR A 364 17.35 1.86 -25.34
C THR A 364 18.33 2.22 -24.23
N ALA A 365 17.91 2.36 -22.96
CA ALA A 365 18.81 2.80 -21.89
C ALA A 365 19.18 1.71 -20.87
N CYS A 366 18.25 0.83 -20.49
CA CYS A 366 18.49 -0.30 -19.59
C CYS A 366 17.57 -1.46 -19.98
N PRO A 367 18.11 -2.64 -20.37
CA PRO A 367 17.28 -3.81 -20.64
C PRO A 367 16.57 -4.25 -19.36
N ALA A 368 15.28 -4.56 -19.47
CA ALA A 368 14.52 -5.07 -18.33
C ALA A 368 15.01 -6.49 -17.97
N MET A 369 15.11 -6.80 -16.69
CA MET A 369 15.61 -8.10 -16.21
C MET A 369 14.52 -9.11 -15.96
N SER A 370 14.78 -10.37 -16.32
CA SER A 370 13.98 -11.50 -15.84
C SER A 370 14.35 -11.81 -14.38
N VAL A 371 13.36 -11.82 -13.50
CA VAL A 371 13.50 -12.16 -12.07
C VAL A 371 12.54 -13.31 -11.76
N PRO A 372 12.92 -14.31 -10.93
CA PRO A 372 12.00 -15.35 -10.50
C PRO A 372 10.80 -14.74 -9.75
N SER A 373 9.58 -15.18 -10.07
CA SER A 373 8.36 -14.70 -9.41
C SER A 373 8.33 -15.12 -7.95
N ALA A 374 7.84 -14.22 -7.09
CA ALA A 374 7.70 -14.48 -5.66
C ALA A 374 6.47 -15.34 -5.31
N GLY A 375 5.71 -15.82 -6.31
CA GLY A 375 4.49 -16.62 -6.14
C GLY A 375 3.30 -15.82 -5.54
N PRO A 376 2.07 -16.35 -5.62
CA PRO A 376 0.86 -15.72 -5.07
C PRO A 376 1.02 -15.28 -3.61
N VAL A 377 0.45 -14.13 -3.24
CA VAL A 377 0.42 -13.72 -1.83
C VAL A 377 -0.69 -14.48 -1.14
N ASP A 378 -0.32 -15.40 -0.26
CA ASP A 378 -1.27 -16.04 0.64
C ASP A 378 -1.50 -15.22 1.91
N ALA A 379 -2.77 -15.11 2.29
CA ALA A 379 -3.16 -14.61 3.58
C ALA A 379 -2.94 -15.67 4.65
N ALA A 380 -2.32 -15.29 5.78
CA ALA A 380 -2.61 -16.02 7.02
C ALA A 380 -4.02 -15.66 7.46
N MET A 381 -4.98 -16.41 6.92
CA MET A 381 -6.10 -16.80 7.75
C MET A 381 -5.58 -17.98 8.57
N ASP A 382 -5.64 -17.90 9.89
CA ASP A 382 -5.55 -19.09 10.73
C ASP A 382 -6.61 -20.06 10.22
N GLN A 383 -6.18 -21.06 9.44
CA GLN A 383 -7.09 -22.01 8.79
C GLN A 383 -7.79 -22.94 9.80
N ASP A 384 -7.46 -22.85 11.10
CA ASP A 384 -7.97 -23.77 12.11
C ASP A 384 -8.84 -23.14 13.21
N LYS A 385 -9.27 -21.87 13.10
CA LYS A 385 -10.34 -21.36 13.99
C LYS A 385 -11.35 -20.49 13.24
N VAL A 386 -12.46 -21.15 12.90
CA VAL A 386 -13.83 -20.66 12.73
C VAL A 386 -14.31 -20.42 11.28
N PRO A 387 -15.36 -21.13 10.79
CA PRO A 387 -15.98 -20.89 9.49
C PRO A 387 -16.63 -19.50 9.38
N PHE A 388 -16.77 -19.03 8.14
CA PHE A 388 -17.31 -17.72 7.73
C PHE A 388 -18.67 -17.33 8.37
N SER A 389 -19.44 -18.31 8.87
CA SER A 389 -20.75 -18.14 9.50
C SER A 389 -20.73 -17.67 10.96
N GLU A 390 -19.64 -17.89 11.71
CA GLU A 390 -19.57 -17.60 13.16
C GLU A 390 -19.01 -16.20 13.49
N LEU A 391 -18.67 -15.39 12.47
CA LEU A 391 -18.24 -13.99 12.64
C LEU A 391 -19.41 -13.00 12.79
N LEU A 392 -20.65 -13.49 12.90
CA LEU A 392 -21.81 -12.70 13.26
C LEU A 392 -22.06 -12.82 14.77
N PRO A 393 -21.67 -11.85 15.60
CA PRO A 393 -22.37 -11.68 16.86
C PRO A 393 -23.77 -11.14 16.54
N GLU A 394 -24.77 -12.02 16.58
CA GLU A 394 -26.14 -11.63 16.85
C GLU A 394 -26.16 -10.93 18.22
N ASN A 395 -26.60 -9.66 18.22
CA ASN A 395 -26.95 -8.86 19.40
C ASN A 395 -25.87 -8.66 20.47
N ILE A 396 -25.11 -7.56 20.39
CA ILE A 396 -24.55 -6.90 21.58
C ILE A 396 -24.89 -5.41 21.57
N VAL A 397 -25.76 -5.04 22.51
CA VAL A 397 -26.02 -3.68 22.98
C VAL A 397 -24.70 -3.08 23.48
N LEU A 398 -24.24 -1.99 22.87
CA LEU A 398 -23.04 -1.26 23.31
C LEU A 398 -23.42 -0.11 24.23
N GLU A 399 -23.38 -0.32 25.54
CA GLU A 399 -23.18 0.74 26.52
C GLU A 399 -21.82 0.60 27.26
N GLU A 400 -21.16 1.75 27.39
CA GLU A 400 -20.17 2.13 28.41
C GLU A 400 -18.89 1.31 28.67
N SER A 401 -17.94 1.25 27.71
CA SER A 401 -16.54 0.93 28.07
C SER A 401 -15.41 1.57 27.23
N VAL A 402 -15.72 2.41 26.23
CA VAL A 402 -14.70 2.96 25.31
C VAL A 402 -13.99 4.24 25.82
N LYS A 403 -14.43 4.84 26.95
CA LYS A 403 -13.86 6.12 27.42
C LYS A 403 -12.55 6.00 28.23
N GLY A 404 -12.24 4.82 28.78
CA GLY A 404 -11.06 4.62 29.66
C GLY A 404 -9.71 4.48 28.92
N PHE A 405 -9.66 3.75 27.81
CA PHE A 405 -8.40 3.41 27.14
C PHE A 405 -7.78 4.57 26.33
N GLN A 406 -8.60 5.44 25.73
CA GLN A 406 -8.10 6.56 24.91
C GLN A 406 -7.41 7.65 25.75
N HIS A 407 -7.76 7.79 27.03
CA HIS A 407 -7.14 8.76 27.94
C HIS A 407 -5.75 8.33 28.41
N ARG A 408 -5.53 7.04 28.66
CA ARG A 408 -4.25 6.49 29.16
C ARG A 408 -3.14 6.58 28.10
N ALA A 409 -3.46 6.27 26.83
CA ALA A 409 -2.52 6.38 25.71
C ALA A 409 -2.13 7.83 25.35
N LYS A 410 -3.08 8.77 25.43
CA LYS A 410 -2.81 10.21 25.20
C LYS A 410 -1.89 10.81 26.27
N ASN A 411 -2.02 10.37 27.52
CA ASN A 411 -1.16 10.83 28.62
C ASN A 411 0.27 10.27 28.52
N LYS A 412 0.44 8.99 28.15
CA LYS A 412 1.77 8.37 27.96
C LYS A 412 2.55 9.04 26.82
N LYS A 413 1.88 9.36 25.69
CA LYS A 413 2.49 10.08 24.54
C LYS A 413 2.83 11.54 24.84
N LYS A 414 2.07 12.21 25.72
CA LYS A 414 2.39 13.57 26.20
C LYS A 414 3.60 13.57 27.14
N ARG A 415 3.75 12.56 28.00
CA ARG A 415 4.84 12.44 28.96
C ARG A 415 6.18 12.21 28.26
N ALA A 416 6.24 11.25 27.33
CA ALA A 416 7.43 10.99 26.52
C ALA A 416 7.88 12.21 25.68
N LYS A 417 6.91 12.97 25.12
CA LYS A 417 7.22 14.20 24.36
C LYS A 417 7.72 15.35 25.25
N LYS A 418 7.38 15.33 26.55
CA LYS A 418 7.83 16.33 27.53
C LYS A 418 9.24 16.00 28.03
N GLU A 419 9.54 14.72 28.23
CA GLU A 419 10.87 14.20 28.62
C GLU A 419 11.90 14.44 27.50
N ALA A 420 11.60 14.08 26.25
CA ALA A 420 12.49 14.33 25.11
C ALA A 420 12.74 15.82 24.85
N LYS A 421 11.77 16.69 25.20
CA LYS A 421 11.95 18.15 25.11
C LYS A 421 12.84 18.68 26.23
N GLN A 422 12.70 18.17 27.45
CA GLN A 422 13.57 18.53 28.58
C GLN A 422 15.02 18.12 28.34
N GLU A 423 15.24 16.95 27.73
CA GLU A 423 16.58 16.49 27.38
C GLU A 423 17.23 17.38 26.32
N ASN A 424 16.50 17.75 25.27
CA ASN A 424 17.01 18.64 24.23
C ASN A 424 17.27 20.08 24.77
N ASP A 425 16.41 20.58 25.65
CA ASP A 425 16.62 21.88 26.30
C ASP A 425 17.87 21.86 27.22
N ARG A 426 18.19 20.73 27.88
CA ARG A 426 19.41 20.56 28.69
C ARG A 426 20.69 20.55 27.84
N VAL A 427 20.66 19.91 26.67
CA VAL A 427 21.80 19.89 25.73
C VAL A 427 22.08 21.30 25.20
N ILE A 428 21.04 22.06 24.89
CA ILE A 428 21.15 23.46 24.44
C ILE A 428 21.70 24.35 25.56
N ASP A 429 21.22 24.20 26.81
CA ASP A 429 21.73 25.00 27.95
C ASP A 429 23.23 24.73 28.21
N LYS A 430 23.74 23.50 28.00
CA LYS A 430 25.18 23.19 28.07
C LYS A 430 26.01 23.87 26.95
N GLN A 431 25.48 23.94 25.73
CA GLN A 431 26.16 24.58 24.59
C GLN A 431 26.23 26.11 24.70
N LEU A 432 25.32 26.72 25.48
CA LEU A 432 25.27 28.16 25.69
C LEU A 432 26.27 28.67 26.74
N LEU A 433 26.83 27.78 27.56
CA LEU A 433 27.82 28.08 28.61
C LEU A 433 29.28 28.10 28.10
N LEU A 434 29.50 27.78 26.82
CA LEU A 434 30.83 27.77 26.21
C LEU A 434 31.34 29.20 25.93
N PRO A 435 32.59 29.55 26.26
CA PRO A 435 33.16 30.87 25.97
C PRO A 435 33.21 31.13 24.46
N GLY A 436 32.78 32.33 24.03
CA GLY A 436 32.67 32.74 22.61
C GLY A 436 31.24 32.75 22.03
N ASN A 437 30.24 32.22 22.73
CA ASN A 437 28.84 32.13 22.26
C ASN A 437 27.88 33.21 22.80
N GLU A 438 28.39 34.30 23.39
CA GLU A 438 27.60 35.29 24.13
C GLU A 438 26.47 35.94 23.34
N ARG A 439 26.68 36.22 22.04
CA ARG A 439 25.63 36.80 21.17
C ARG A 439 24.47 35.83 20.95
N LYS A 440 24.75 34.53 20.81
CA LYS A 440 23.72 33.48 20.67
C LYS A 440 22.99 33.27 21.99
N ALA A 441 23.70 33.29 23.13
CA ALA A 441 23.12 33.20 24.46
C ALA A 441 22.13 34.34 24.76
N LYS A 442 22.51 35.61 24.51
CA LYS A 442 21.61 36.76 24.69
C LYS A 442 20.35 36.68 23.82
N LYS A 443 20.46 36.19 22.58
CA LYS A 443 19.31 36.03 21.66
C LYS A 443 18.37 34.91 22.13
N PHE A 444 18.92 33.80 22.61
CA PHE A 444 18.13 32.68 23.17
C PHE A 444 17.41 33.07 24.47
N LEU A 445 18.07 33.81 25.36
CA LEU A 445 17.49 34.30 26.61
C LEU A 445 16.24 35.17 26.35
N LYS A 446 16.34 36.14 25.43
CA LYS A 446 15.20 36.98 25.01
C LYS A 446 14.05 36.16 24.42
N LEU A 447 14.35 35.09 23.69
CA LEU A 447 13.34 34.20 23.10
C LEU A 447 12.64 33.35 24.17
N ARG A 448 13.38 32.92 25.20
CA ARG A 448 12.87 32.16 26.36
C ARG A 448 11.93 33.03 27.20
N GLU A 449 12.29 34.29 27.45
CA GLU A 449 11.42 35.26 28.12
C GLU A 449 10.12 35.54 27.34
N LYS A 450 10.20 35.74 26.03
CA LYS A 450 9.00 35.93 25.18
C LYS A 450 8.08 34.71 25.22
N LYS A 451 8.63 33.50 25.22
CA LYS A 451 7.85 32.26 25.38
C LYS A 451 7.20 32.17 26.75
N LYS A 452 7.93 32.47 27.83
CA LYS A 452 7.41 32.47 29.21
C LYS A 452 6.24 33.45 29.37
N LYS A 453 6.39 34.69 28.92
CA LYS A 453 5.31 35.70 28.90
C LYS A 453 4.08 35.24 28.10
N LYS A 454 4.28 34.52 26.98
CA LYS A 454 3.16 33.99 26.17
C LYS A 454 2.45 32.81 26.85
N GLU A 455 3.17 31.97 27.58
CA GLU A 455 2.58 30.89 28.37
C GLU A 455 1.81 31.42 29.58
N GLU A 456 2.36 32.39 30.31
CA GLU A 456 1.68 33.07 31.43
C GLU A 456 0.37 33.74 30.97
N ARG A 457 0.37 34.40 29.81
CA ARG A 457 -0.87 34.95 29.22
C ARG A 457 -1.89 33.85 28.87
N ARG A 458 -1.44 32.68 28.43
CA ARG A 458 -2.32 31.55 28.10
C ARG A 458 -2.89 30.88 29.34
N THR A 459 -2.10 30.73 30.41
CA THR A 459 -2.56 30.17 31.68
C THR A 459 -3.55 31.11 32.36
N ALA A 460 -3.28 32.42 32.39
CA ALA A 460 -4.20 33.43 32.90
C ALA A 460 -5.56 33.39 32.18
N LYS A 461 -5.56 33.32 30.83
CA LYS A 461 -6.80 33.19 30.03
C LYS A 461 -7.55 31.89 30.32
N LYS A 462 -6.86 30.78 30.55
CA LYS A 462 -7.51 29.51 30.93
C LYS A 462 -8.14 29.60 32.31
N PHE A 463 -7.46 30.24 33.26
CA PHE A 463 -7.96 30.42 34.62
C PHE A 463 -9.22 31.29 34.64
N LEU A 464 -9.23 32.38 33.87
CA LEU A 464 -10.41 33.25 33.70
C LEU A 464 -11.61 32.46 33.15
N LYS A 465 -11.40 31.68 32.07
CA LYS A 465 -12.46 30.84 31.48
C LYS A 465 -12.97 29.77 32.45
N LEU A 466 -12.11 29.25 33.33
CA LEU A 466 -12.52 28.26 34.32
C LEU A 466 -13.38 28.91 35.42
N ARG A 467 -13.02 30.13 35.83
CA ARG A 467 -13.77 30.92 36.81
C ARG A 467 -15.15 31.32 36.29
N GLU A 468 -15.24 31.75 35.03
CA GLU A 468 -16.52 32.01 34.34
C GLU A 468 -17.39 30.75 34.24
N LYS A 469 -16.80 29.60 33.93
CA LYS A 469 -17.52 28.32 33.90
C LYS A 469 -18.03 27.88 35.27
N LYS A 470 -17.28 28.14 36.34
CA LYS A 470 -17.72 27.88 37.72
C LYS A 470 -18.89 28.79 38.10
N LYS A 471 -18.78 30.09 37.81
CA LYS A 471 -19.84 31.07 38.10
C LYS A 471 -21.16 30.73 37.38
N LYS A 472 -21.10 30.39 36.08
CA LYS A 472 -22.26 29.90 35.31
C LYS A 472 -22.84 28.58 35.80
N LYS A 473 -22.08 27.78 36.56
CA LYS A 473 -22.54 26.51 37.13
C LYS A 473 -23.21 26.72 38.50
N GLU A 474 -22.82 27.74 39.24
CA GLU A 474 -23.47 28.19 40.47
C GLU A 474 -24.78 28.94 40.17
N GLU A 475 -24.80 29.82 39.17
CA GLU A 475 -26.01 30.52 38.67
C GLU A 475 -27.07 29.56 38.06
N ARG A 476 -26.71 28.31 37.77
CA ARG A 476 -27.65 27.27 37.30
C ARG A 476 -28.13 26.34 38.42
N ARG A 477 -27.59 26.49 39.62
CA ARG A 477 -27.92 25.69 40.82
C ARG A 477 -28.70 26.49 41.85
N THR A 478 -28.73 27.81 41.69
CA THR A 478 -29.69 28.74 42.31
C THR A 478 -30.81 28.94 41.30
#